data_AF-A0AAU2N1W8-F1
#
_entry.id   AF-A0AAU2N1W8-F1
#
_cell.length_a   1.000
_cell.length_b   1.000
_cell.length_c   1.000
_cell.angle_alpha   90.00
_cell.angle_beta   90.00
_cell.angle_gamma   90.00
#
_symmetry.space_group_name_H-M   'P 1'
#
loop_
_entity.id
_entity.type
_entity.pdbx_description
1 polymer ?
#
loop_
_entity_poly.entity_id
_entity_poly.type
_entity_poly.pdbx_seq_one_letter_code
_entity_poly.pdbx_strand_id
1 'polypeptide(L)'
;MSTHPAPPASLTRRAALVAAPFVVGAMATSIAFLLLRDSFPDKIATHFTLDGAADGYSSPATTLGQYMLLFVIEAAGTIAAGFSSRSALTTVRSLAVFASGLSAATAYALVAAMRAVGDSDGHGIQLPLYQLPVAIAVGAAVGAVVWLVSRRRA
;
A
#
# COMPACT_ATOMS: atom_id res chain seq x y z
N MET A 1 -18.50 -42.13 -5.14
CA MET A 1 -18.41 -40.82 -4.45
C MET A 1 -17.64 -39.89 -5.38
N SER A 2 -18.35 -39.15 -6.23
CA SER A 2 -17.76 -38.38 -7.32
C SER A 2 -17.42 -36.97 -6.83
N THR A 3 -16.15 -36.67 -6.61
CA THR A 3 -15.70 -35.31 -6.29
C THR A 3 -15.64 -34.50 -7.57
N HIS A 4 -16.66 -33.69 -7.84
CA HIS A 4 -16.57 -32.68 -8.90
C HIS A 4 -15.52 -31.62 -8.49
N PRO A 5 -14.48 -31.38 -9.30
CA PRO A 5 -13.55 -30.28 -9.05
C PRO A 5 -14.32 -28.95 -9.15
N ALA A 6 -14.15 -28.07 -8.17
CA ALA A 6 -14.71 -26.72 -8.25
C ALA A 6 -14.17 -25.99 -9.49
N PRO A 7 -15.02 -25.29 -10.26
CA PRO A 7 -14.57 -24.59 -11.45
C PRO A 7 -13.52 -23.52 -11.10
N PRO A 8 -12.50 -23.32 -11.94
CA PRO A 8 -11.46 -22.32 -11.69
C PRO A 8 -12.09 -20.93 -11.58
N ALA A 9 -11.69 -20.15 -10.57
CA ALA A 9 -12.15 -18.78 -10.40
C ALA A 9 -11.87 -17.95 -11.66
N SER A 10 -12.87 -17.19 -12.12
CA SER A 10 -12.77 -16.31 -13.29
C SER A 10 -11.65 -15.27 -13.14
N LEU A 11 -11.10 -14.81 -14.27
CA LEU A 11 -10.03 -13.82 -14.30
C LEU A 11 -10.41 -12.55 -13.52
N THR A 12 -11.66 -12.09 -13.65
CA THR A 12 -12.22 -10.96 -12.90
C THR A 12 -12.15 -11.17 -11.40
N ARG A 13 -12.51 -12.37 -10.91
CA ARG A 13 -12.45 -12.69 -9.48
C ARG A 13 -11.01 -12.69 -8.96
N ARG A 14 -10.05 -13.16 -9.76
CA ARG A 14 -8.63 -13.16 -9.39
C ARG A 14 -8.06 -11.74 -9.35
N ALA A 15 -8.36 -10.92 -10.36
CA ALA A 15 -7.97 -9.52 -10.38
C ALA A 15 -8.55 -8.76 -9.19
N ALA A 16 -9.83 -8.96 -8.87
CA ALA A 16 -10.47 -8.35 -7.70
C ALA A 16 -9.80 -8.76 -6.38
N LEU A 17 -9.44 -10.04 -6.21
CA LEU A 17 -8.74 -10.52 -5.02
C LEU A 17 -7.35 -9.90 -4.85
N VAL A 18 -6.63 -9.64 -5.96
CA VAL A 18 -5.32 -9.00 -5.94
C VAL A 18 -5.42 -7.49 -5.77
N ALA A 19 -6.48 -6.86 -6.27
CA ALA A 19 -6.72 -5.43 -6.14
C ALA A 19 -7.19 -5.04 -4.74
N ALA A 20 -7.93 -5.92 -4.05
CA ALA A 20 -8.59 -5.61 -2.79
C ALA A 20 -7.66 -5.02 -1.71
N PRO A 21 -6.42 -5.52 -1.49
CA PRO A 21 -5.53 -4.90 -0.52
C PRO A 21 -5.20 -3.45 -0.82
N PHE A 22 -4.98 -3.08 -2.09
CA PHE A 22 -4.69 -1.70 -2.49
C PHE A 22 -5.86 -0.76 -2.27
N VAL A 23 -7.10 -1.25 -2.42
CA VAL A 23 -8.31 -0.49 -2.04
C VAL A 23 -8.33 -0.24 -0.54
N VAL A 24 -7.98 -1.25 0.27
CA VAL A 24 -7.88 -1.10 1.73
C VAL A 24 -6.79 -0.10 2.12
N GLY A 25 -5.61 -0.18 1.50
CA GLY A 25 -4.54 0.79 1.71
C GLY A 25 -4.94 2.21 1.32
N ALA A 26 -5.58 2.40 0.17
CA ALA A 26 -6.10 3.69 -0.28
C ALA A 26 -7.13 4.27 0.70
N MET A 27 -8.04 3.44 1.21
CA MET A 27 -9.00 3.86 2.25
C MET A 27 -8.29 4.25 3.55
N ALA A 28 -7.35 3.43 4.03
CA ALA A 28 -6.59 3.72 5.25
C ALA A 28 -5.83 5.04 5.14
N THR A 29 -5.15 5.26 4.01
CA THR A 29 -4.44 6.51 3.70
C THR A 29 -5.40 7.69 3.62
N SER A 30 -6.57 7.53 2.97
CA SER A 30 -7.56 8.60 2.86
C SER A 30 -8.15 8.98 4.23
N ILE A 31 -8.43 7.99 5.08
CA ILE A 31 -8.89 8.21 6.45
C ILE A 31 -7.81 8.97 7.23
N ALA A 32 -6.56 8.52 7.18
CA ALA A 32 -5.45 9.21 7.86
C ALA A 32 -5.26 10.64 7.36
N PHE A 33 -5.35 10.87 6.04
CA PHE A 33 -5.31 12.18 5.44
C PHE A 33 -6.42 13.08 6.00
N LEU A 34 -7.67 12.61 6.05
CA LEU A 34 -8.79 13.38 6.58
C LEU A 34 -8.64 13.69 8.07
N LEU A 35 -8.07 12.77 8.85
CA LEU A 35 -7.83 12.97 10.28
C LEU A 35 -6.70 13.96 10.57
N LEU A 36 -5.74 14.09 9.66
CA LEU A 36 -4.58 14.99 9.79
C LEU A 36 -4.75 16.30 9.01
N ARG A 37 -5.83 16.43 8.23
CA ARG A 37 -6.00 17.51 7.24
C ARG A 37 -5.86 18.91 7.84
N ASP A 38 -6.36 19.10 9.06
CA ASP A 38 -6.41 20.41 9.72
C ASP A 38 -5.05 20.80 10.31
N SER A 39 -4.10 19.86 10.37
CA SER A 39 -2.71 20.07 10.79
C SER A 39 -1.77 20.33 9.61
N PHE A 40 -2.23 20.19 8.37
CA PHE A 40 -1.35 20.36 7.21
C PHE A 40 -1.11 21.85 6.88
N PRO A 41 0.12 22.22 6.52
CA PRO A 41 0.38 23.50 5.88
C PRO A 41 -0.21 23.56 4.46
N ASP A 42 -0.20 24.75 3.86
CA ASP A 42 -0.66 24.99 2.47
C ASP A 42 0.02 24.09 1.43
N LYS A 43 1.24 23.61 1.75
CA LYS A 43 2.02 22.71 0.90
C LYS A 43 2.61 21.57 1.73
N ILE A 44 2.27 20.34 1.34
CA ILE A 44 2.73 19.11 1.97
C ILE A 44 4.01 18.65 1.28
N ALA A 45 5.00 18.21 2.05
CA ALA A 45 6.19 17.54 1.51
C ALA A 45 5.81 16.20 0.88
N THR A 46 6.20 16.00 -0.38
CA THR A 46 5.91 14.80 -1.18
C THR A 46 7.15 14.05 -1.65
N HIS A 47 8.31 14.68 -1.58
CA HIS A 47 9.61 14.06 -1.82
C HIS A 47 10.54 14.36 -0.65
N PHE A 48 11.30 13.35 -0.27
CA PHE A 48 12.30 13.43 0.78
C PHE A 48 13.62 12.88 0.23
N THR A 49 14.70 13.61 0.47
CA THR A 49 16.06 13.19 0.13
C THR A 49 16.51 12.02 0.99
N LEU A 50 17.65 11.42 0.65
CA LEU A 50 18.22 10.29 1.38
C LEU A 50 18.73 10.63 2.78
N ASP A 51 18.82 11.91 3.15
CA ASP A 51 19.06 12.39 4.51
C ASP A 51 17.74 12.68 5.26
N GLY A 52 16.58 12.46 4.61
CA GLY A 52 15.25 12.63 5.18
C GLY A 52 14.69 14.05 5.06
N ALA A 53 15.41 15.01 4.46
CA ALA A 53 14.93 16.37 4.30
C ALA A 53 13.88 16.48 3.17
N ALA A 54 12.84 17.29 3.38
CA ALA A 54 11.85 17.55 2.33
C ALA A 54 12.39 18.54 1.28
N ASP A 55 12.41 18.13 0.01
CA ASP A 55 12.87 18.91 -1.15
C ASP A 55 11.81 19.05 -2.25
N GLY A 56 10.67 18.36 -2.14
CA GLY A 56 9.53 18.46 -3.06
C GLY A 56 8.21 18.67 -2.32
N TYR A 57 7.38 19.57 -2.82
CA TYR A 57 6.13 19.97 -2.15
C TYR A 57 4.95 20.03 -3.12
N SER A 58 3.74 19.79 -2.62
CA SER A 58 2.50 19.87 -3.40
C SER A 58 1.33 20.32 -2.53
N SER A 59 0.25 20.80 -3.14
CA SER A 59 -0.97 21.12 -2.38
C SER A 59 -1.54 19.85 -1.70
N PRO A 60 -2.30 19.96 -0.60
CA PRO A 60 -2.93 18.81 0.03
C PRO A 60 -3.78 17.97 -0.93
N ALA A 61 -4.58 18.62 -1.78
CA ALA A 61 -5.42 17.94 -2.76
C ALA A 61 -4.58 17.19 -3.82
N THR A 62 -3.54 17.83 -4.35
CA THR A 62 -2.60 17.18 -5.29
C THR A 62 -1.92 15.98 -4.65
N THR A 63 -1.49 16.13 -3.39
CA THR A 63 -0.81 15.09 -2.62
C THR A 63 -1.70 13.86 -2.42
N LEU A 64 -2.96 14.06 -2.01
CA LEU A 64 -3.92 12.96 -1.90
C LEU A 64 -4.13 12.27 -3.26
N GLY A 65 -4.24 13.04 -4.35
CA GLY A 65 -4.33 12.50 -5.70
C GLY A 65 -3.12 11.62 -6.08
N GLN A 66 -1.90 12.06 -5.75
CA GLN A 66 -0.67 11.28 -5.96
C GLN A 66 -0.67 9.98 -5.15
N TYR A 67 -1.10 10.02 -3.89
CA TYR A 67 -1.21 8.84 -3.04
C TYR A 67 -2.21 7.82 -3.61
N MET A 68 -3.36 8.29 -4.09
CA MET A 68 -4.35 7.41 -4.73
C MET A 68 -3.81 6.82 -6.03
N LEU A 69 -3.12 7.63 -6.84
CA LEU A 69 -2.48 7.17 -8.07
C LEU A 69 -1.43 6.08 -7.80
N LEU A 70 -0.66 6.20 -6.71
CA LEU A 70 0.32 5.19 -6.32
C LEU A 70 -0.35 3.82 -6.09
N PHE A 71 -1.44 3.76 -5.32
CA PHE A 71 -2.18 2.50 -5.13
C PHE A 71 -2.77 1.93 -6.42
N VAL A 72 -3.21 2.79 -7.35
CA VAL A 72 -3.67 2.36 -8.68
C VAL A 72 -2.53 1.73 -9.48
N ILE A 73 -1.34 2.35 -9.48
CA ILE A 73 -0.15 1.83 -10.16
C ILE A 73 0.28 0.49 -9.55
N GLU A 74 0.33 0.38 -8.23
CA GLU A 74 0.68 -0.86 -7.53
C GLU A 74 -0.32 -1.99 -7.82
N ALA A 75 -1.62 -1.68 -7.82
CA ALA A 75 -2.66 -2.64 -8.17
C ALA A 75 -2.50 -3.11 -9.62
N ALA A 76 -2.35 -2.19 -10.57
CA ALA A 76 -2.18 -2.51 -11.98
C ALA A 76 -0.91 -3.36 -12.22
N GLY A 77 0.22 -2.97 -11.62
CA GLY A 77 1.48 -3.69 -11.74
C GLY A 77 1.40 -5.11 -11.17
N THR A 78 0.77 -5.27 -10.00
CA THR A 78 0.61 -6.59 -9.36
C THR A 78 -0.34 -7.49 -10.16
N ILE A 79 -1.44 -6.94 -10.68
CA ILE A 79 -2.37 -7.67 -11.56
C ILE A 79 -1.66 -8.11 -12.84
N ALA A 80 -0.91 -7.22 -13.48
CA ALA A 80 -0.15 -7.52 -14.69
C ALA A 80 0.88 -8.64 -14.44
N ALA A 81 1.66 -8.55 -13.36
CA ALA A 81 2.59 -9.59 -12.96
C ALA A 81 1.90 -10.96 -12.75
N GLY A 82 0.67 -10.96 -12.23
CA GLY A 82 -0.15 -12.16 -12.07
C GLY A 82 -0.49 -12.81 -13.41
N PHE A 83 -0.89 -12.02 -14.39
CA PHE A 83 -1.21 -12.49 -15.73
C PHE A 83 0.00 -12.93 -16.54
N SER A 84 1.18 -12.37 -16.29
CA SER A 84 2.44 -12.78 -16.95
C SER A 84 2.98 -14.12 -16.42
N SER A 85 2.48 -14.63 -15.29
CA SER A 85 2.99 -15.86 -14.69
C SER A 85 2.31 -17.12 -15.26
N ARG A 86 3.09 -18.17 -15.57
CA ARG A 86 2.60 -19.42 -16.18
C ARG A 86 1.96 -20.42 -15.19
N SER A 87 2.06 -20.20 -13.87
CA SER A 87 1.56 -21.12 -12.83
C SER A 87 0.33 -20.58 -12.09
N ALA A 88 -0.86 -20.88 -12.61
CA ALA A 88 -2.12 -20.23 -12.22
C ALA A 88 -2.56 -20.36 -10.74
N LEU A 89 -2.11 -21.36 -9.98
CA LEU A 89 -2.66 -21.68 -8.64
C LEU A 89 -1.75 -21.24 -7.48
N THR A 90 -0.43 -21.44 -7.57
CA THR A 90 0.52 -20.89 -6.58
C THR A 90 0.68 -19.37 -6.72
N THR A 91 0.41 -18.82 -7.91
CA THR A 91 0.50 -17.38 -8.18
C THR A 91 -0.53 -16.56 -7.40
N VAL A 92 -1.82 -16.91 -7.40
CA VAL A 92 -2.85 -16.01 -6.81
C VAL A 92 -2.66 -15.80 -5.32
N ARG A 93 -2.29 -16.85 -4.57
CA ARG A 93 -2.01 -16.75 -3.14
C ARG A 93 -0.75 -15.93 -2.86
N SER A 94 0.33 -16.20 -3.58
CA SER A 94 1.58 -15.43 -3.43
C SER A 94 1.39 -13.95 -3.79
N LEU A 95 0.61 -13.66 -4.84
CA LEU A 95 0.23 -12.30 -5.21
C LEU A 95 -0.63 -11.62 -4.15
N ALA A 96 -1.61 -12.33 -3.57
CA ALA A 96 -2.43 -11.75 -2.50
C ALA A 96 -1.59 -11.42 -1.26
N VAL A 97 -0.64 -12.29 -0.89
CA VAL A 97 0.33 -12.04 0.19
C VAL A 97 1.20 -10.82 -0.13
N PHE A 98 1.78 -10.79 -1.33
CA PHE A 98 2.60 -9.67 -1.79
C PHE A 98 1.82 -8.35 -1.83
N ALA A 99 0.63 -8.34 -2.44
CA ALA A 99 -0.24 -7.17 -2.52
C ALA A 99 -0.62 -6.64 -1.14
N SER A 100 -0.93 -7.55 -0.19
CA SER A 100 -1.25 -7.15 1.18
C SER A 100 -0.07 -6.54 1.91
N GLY A 101 1.12 -7.12 1.76
CA GLY A 101 2.34 -6.58 2.36
C GLY A 101 2.75 -5.25 1.74
N LEU A 102 2.76 -5.15 0.40
CA LEU A 102 3.09 -3.93 -0.32
C LEU A 102 2.12 -2.80 0.04
N SER A 103 0.81 -3.06 -0.03
CA SER A 103 -0.19 -2.05 0.31
C SER A 103 -0.07 -1.55 1.76
N ALA A 104 0.22 -2.44 2.71
CA ALA A 104 0.43 -2.07 4.11
C ALA A 104 1.70 -1.24 4.32
N ALA A 105 2.81 -1.61 3.66
CA ALA A 105 4.06 -0.84 3.70
C ALA A 105 3.86 0.56 3.11
N THR A 106 3.21 0.65 1.94
CA THR A 106 2.90 1.92 1.27
C THR A 106 1.99 2.78 2.14
N ALA A 107 0.88 2.25 2.65
CA ALA A 107 -0.02 2.99 3.53
C ALA A 107 0.70 3.51 4.78
N TYR A 108 1.54 2.68 5.41
CA TYR A 108 2.34 3.09 6.56
C TYR A 108 3.30 4.24 6.21
N ALA A 109 4.07 4.12 5.11
CA ALA A 109 5.02 5.14 4.70
C ALA A 109 4.34 6.49 4.41
N LEU A 110 3.18 6.46 3.73
CA LEU A 110 2.40 7.67 3.46
C LEU A 110 1.86 8.30 4.75
N VAL A 111 1.39 7.48 5.71
CA VAL A 111 0.92 7.97 7.02
C VAL A 111 2.07 8.57 7.83
N ALA A 112 3.25 7.95 7.82
CA ALA A 112 4.44 8.48 8.48
C ALA A 112 4.86 9.83 7.89
N ALA A 113 4.82 9.97 6.56
CA ALA A 113 5.07 11.25 5.89
C ALA A 113 4.03 12.32 6.27
N MET A 114 2.74 11.99 6.28
CA MET A 114 1.68 12.91 6.71
C MET A 114 1.86 13.36 8.17
N ARG A 115 2.27 12.45 9.06
CA ARG A 115 2.57 12.78 10.46
C ARG A 115 3.76 13.72 10.58
N ALA A 116 4.86 13.43 9.88
CA ALA A 116 6.02 14.31 9.87
C ALA A 116 5.67 15.72 9.41
N VAL A 117 4.79 15.85 8.41
CA VAL A 117 4.31 17.16 7.94
C VAL A 117 3.39 17.84 8.97
N GLY A 118 2.45 17.11 9.56
CA GLY A 118 1.50 17.67 10.53
C GLY A 118 2.13 18.07 11.87
N ASP A 119 3.22 17.41 12.26
CA ASP A 119 3.96 17.69 13.50
C ASP A 119 5.06 18.77 13.31
N SER A 120 5.19 19.34 12.11
CA SER A 120 6.24 20.31 11.80
C SER A 120 5.88 21.74 12.22
N ASP A 121 6.64 22.32 13.15
CA ASP A 121 6.51 23.71 13.64
C ASP A 121 7.10 24.77 12.68
N GLY A 122 6.99 24.55 11.36
CA GLY A 122 7.47 25.48 10.33
C GLY A 122 8.99 25.56 10.13
N HIS A 123 9.77 24.74 10.84
CA HIS A 123 11.19 24.51 10.55
C HIS A 123 11.32 23.20 9.76
N GLY A 124 12.22 23.16 8.77
CA GLY A 124 12.28 22.15 7.70
C GLY A 124 11.78 20.74 8.05
N ILE A 125 10.86 20.23 7.24
CA ILE A 125 10.21 18.93 7.45
C ILE A 125 11.25 17.82 7.27
N GLN A 126 11.43 16.99 8.30
CA GLN A 126 12.31 15.83 8.27
C GLN A 126 11.50 14.55 8.46
N LEU A 127 11.67 13.61 7.53
CA LEU A 127 11.19 12.24 7.66
C LEU A 127 12.36 11.35 8.12
N PRO A 128 12.33 10.82 9.36
CA PRO A 128 13.41 9.95 9.82
C PRO A 128 13.56 8.72 8.93
N LEU A 129 14.78 8.43 8.46
CA LEU A 129 15.03 7.34 7.51
C LEU A 129 14.68 5.95 8.06
N TYR A 130 14.63 5.79 9.39
CA TYR A 130 14.19 4.53 10.01
C TYR A 130 12.72 4.19 9.66
N GLN A 131 11.92 5.16 9.21
CA GLN A 131 10.54 4.91 8.77
C GLN A 131 10.49 3.95 7.57
N LEU A 132 11.53 3.90 6.73
CA LEU A 132 11.60 2.98 5.60
C LEU A 132 11.73 1.51 6.04
N PRO A 133 12.72 1.09 6.87
CA PRO A 133 12.76 -0.27 7.38
C PRO A 133 11.54 -0.60 8.26
N VAL A 134 10.93 0.36 8.95
CA VAL A 134 9.66 0.11 9.67
C VAL A 134 8.52 -0.16 8.69
N ALA A 135 8.39 0.58 7.59
CA ALA A 135 7.41 0.31 6.54
C ALA A 135 7.58 -1.11 5.98
N ILE A 136 8.83 -1.53 5.72
CA ILE A 136 9.14 -2.89 5.28
C ILE A 136 8.72 -3.91 6.34
N ALA A 137 9.00 -3.67 7.62
CA ALA A 137 8.60 -4.55 8.71
C ALA A 137 7.07 -4.68 8.84
N VAL A 138 6.34 -3.57 8.70
CA VAL A 138 4.87 -3.55 8.69
C VAL A 138 4.33 -4.37 7.51
N GLY A 139 4.86 -4.14 6.30
CA GLY A 139 4.46 -4.91 5.13
C GLY A 139 4.76 -6.40 5.27
N ALA A 140 5.94 -6.77 5.77
CA ALA A 140 6.31 -8.15 6.03
C ALA A 140 5.40 -8.81 7.08
N ALA A 141 5.05 -8.10 8.16
CA ALA A 141 4.14 -8.59 9.18
C ALA A 141 2.74 -8.84 8.63
N VAL A 142 2.17 -7.89 7.87
CA VAL A 142 0.84 -8.06 7.25
C VAL A 142 0.86 -9.19 6.22
N GLY A 143 1.90 -9.25 5.37
CA GLY A 143 2.08 -10.34 4.42
C GLY A 143 2.15 -11.71 5.12
N ALA A 144 2.90 -11.81 6.22
CA ALA A 144 2.98 -13.04 7.02
C ALA A 144 1.62 -13.43 7.62
N VAL A 145 0.85 -12.48 8.14
CA VAL A 145 -0.51 -12.72 8.66
C VAL A 145 -1.41 -13.26 7.55
N VAL A 146 -1.45 -12.62 6.39
CA VAL A 146 -2.27 -13.08 5.24
C VAL A 146 -1.82 -14.46 4.76
N TRP A 147 -0.51 -14.72 4.76
CA TRP A 147 0.04 -16.03 4.41
C TRP A 147 -0.38 -17.11 5.42
N LEU A 148 -0.35 -16.82 6.71
CA LEU A 148 -0.79 -17.75 7.77
C LEU A 148 -2.30 -18.02 7.68
N VAL A 149 -3.12 -16.99 7.49
CA VAL A 149 -4.58 -17.11 7.36
C VAL A 149 -4.94 -17.91 6.10
N SER A 150 -4.24 -17.69 4.99
CA SER A 150 -4.45 -18.45 3.76
C SER A 150 -4.00 -19.91 3.85
N ARG A 151 -3.02 -20.25 4.70
CA ARG A 151 -2.68 -21.66 5.00
C ARG A 151 -3.77 -22.38 5.76
N ARG A 152 -4.41 -21.72 6.73
CA ARG A 152 -5.43 -22.33 7.60
C ARG A 152 -6.76 -22.62 6.90
N ARG A 153 -6.98 -22.02 5.72
CA ARG A 153 -8.21 -22.17 4.92
C ARG A 153 -8.08 -23.18 3.77
N ALA A 154 -6.88 -23.74 3.57
CA ALA A 154 -6.59 -24.78 2.58
C ALA A 154 -6.59 -26.15 3.25
#